data_AF-A0A6I6VT34-F1
#
_entry.id   AF-A0A6I6VT34-F1
#
_cell.length_a   1.000
_cell.length_b   1.000
_cell.length_c   1.000
_cell.angle_alpha   90.00
_cell.angle_beta   90.00
_cell.angle_gamma   90.00
#
_symmetry.space_group_name_H-M   'P 1'
#
loop_
_entity.id
_entity.type
_entity.pdbx_description
1 polymer ?
#
loop_
_entity_poly.entity_id
_entity_poly.type
_entity_poly.pdbx_seq_one_letter_code
_entity_poly.pdbx_strand_id
1 'polypeptide(L)'
;MDILHAMRDSWGWAGIDPVEVVGATAFGNLMVRDEQGRYWRVCPEALSCEVIAQTREALDEVSKDQVFLHDWYLQPMVDQAEEMLGPLAQGEVYHFVISPVLGGEYAIENVRRLDHVEQLRFCGDLAREIKDLPDGAQVKLRIVD
;
A
#
# COMPACT_ATOMS: atom_id res chain seq x y z
N MET A 1 0.51 -10.79 14.61
CA MET A 1 -0.07 -11.12 13.29
C MET A 1 0.96 -10.72 12.25
N ASP A 2 1.24 -11.56 11.25
CA ASP A 2 2.21 -11.22 10.22
C ASP A 2 1.54 -10.51 9.02
N ILE A 3 2.37 -9.99 8.11
CA ILE A 3 1.94 -9.25 6.91
C ILE A 3 1.06 -10.11 6.00
N LEU A 4 1.40 -11.38 5.76
CA LEU A 4 0.66 -12.25 4.84
C LEU A 4 -0.76 -12.53 5.37
N HIS A 5 -0.88 -12.73 6.68
CA HIS A 5 -2.18 -12.89 7.33
C HIS A 5 -3.02 -11.61 7.24
N ALA A 6 -2.41 -10.45 7.55
CA ALA A 6 -3.09 -9.15 7.44
C ALA A 6 -3.58 -8.85 6.02
N MET A 7 -2.76 -9.20 5.02
CA MET A 7 -3.12 -9.06 3.61
C MET A 7 -4.26 -9.99 3.22
N ARG A 8 -4.21 -11.26 3.61
CA ARG A 8 -5.27 -12.22 3.31
C ARG A 8 -6.62 -11.75 3.88
N ASP A 9 -6.62 -11.29 5.13
CA ASP A 9 -7.84 -10.86 5.81
C ASP A 9 -8.42 -9.56 5.24
N SER A 10 -7.55 -8.59 4.92
CA SER A 10 -7.98 -7.22 4.63
C SER A 10 -7.99 -6.89 3.14
N TRP A 11 -7.24 -7.61 2.32
CA TRP A 11 -7.10 -7.41 0.87
C TRP A 11 -7.55 -8.62 0.04
N GLY A 12 -7.83 -9.77 0.66
CA GLY A 12 -8.27 -10.99 -0.05
C GLY A 12 -9.53 -10.80 -0.89
N TRP A 13 -10.36 -9.80 -0.57
CA TRP A 13 -11.52 -9.41 -1.39
C TRP A 13 -11.16 -8.96 -2.82
N ALA A 14 -9.92 -8.51 -3.05
CA ALA A 14 -9.41 -8.16 -4.38
C ALA A 14 -9.06 -9.40 -5.23
N GLY A 15 -9.10 -10.61 -4.65
CA GLY A 15 -8.80 -11.88 -5.33
C GLY A 15 -7.34 -12.33 -5.21
N ILE A 16 -6.56 -11.70 -4.32
CA ILE A 16 -5.21 -12.14 -3.97
C ILE A 16 -5.25 -13.27 -2.94
N ASP A 17 -4.44 -14.32 -3.16
CA ASP A 17 -4.12 -15.36 -2.18
C ASP A 17 -2.61 -15.29 -1.86
N PRO A 18 -2.18 -14.47 -0.89
CA PRO A 18 -0.78 -14.10 -0.74
C PRO A 18 0.03 -15.22 -0.09
N VAL A 19 1.17 -15.58 -0.70
CA VAL A 19 2.08 -16.62 -0.17
C VAL A 19 3.47 -16.10 0.17
N GLU A 20 3.91 -15.00 -0.45
CA GLU A 20 5.26 -14.46 -0.27
C GLU A 20 5.32 -12.97 -0.57
N VAL A 21 5.91 -12.19 0.33
CA VAL A 21 6.27 -10.79 0.06
C VAL A 21 7.64 -10.78 -0.62
N VAL A 22 7.71 -10.28 -1.84
CA VAL A 22 8.95 -10.20 -2.63
C VAL A 22 9.55 -8.79 -2.70
N GLY A 23 8.80 -7.78 -2.25
CA GLY A 23 9.27 -6.41 -2.14
C GLY A 23 8.41 -5.58 -1.19
N ALA A 24 9.04 -4.63 -0.51
CA ALA A 24 8.38 -3.68 0.38
C ALA A 24 9.05 -2.31 0.29
N THR A 25 8.31 -1.23 0.52
CA THR A 25 8.84 0.14 0.55
C THR A 25 8.59 0.83 1.88
N ALA A 26 9.24 1.98 2.09
CA ALA A 26 9.09 2.79 3.30
C ALA A 26 7.66 3.32 3.49
N PHE A 27 6.85 3.45 2.43
CA PHE A 27 5.43 3.81 2.52
C PHE A 27 4.48 2.62 2.71
N GLY A 28 5.05 1.41 2.85
CA GLY A 28 4.30 0.19 3.08
C GLY A 28 3.71 -0.43 1.83
N ASN A 29 4.10 0.03 0.63
CA ASN A 29 3.73 -0.66 -0.61
C ASN A 29 4.34 -2.06 -0.62
N LEU A 30 3.59 -3.07 -1.08
CA LEU A 30 4.02 -4.47 -1.13
C LEU A 30 3.95 -5.04 -2.54
N MET A 31 5.01 -5.75 -2.93
CA MET A 31 4.99 -6.68 -4.06
C MET A 31 4.85 -8.08 -3.51
N VAL A 32 3.81 -8.79 -3.93
CA VAL A 32 3.44 -10.08 -3.33
C VAL A 32 3.18 -11.11 -4.40
N ARG A 33 3.78 -12.29 -4.22
CA ARG A 33 3.46 -13.45 -5.04
C ARG A 33 2.26 -14.17 -4.44
N ASP A 34 1.30 -14.51 -5.27
CA ASP A 34 0.13 -15.30 -4.87
C ASP A 34 0.34 -16.82 -5.10
N GLU A 35 -0.61 -17.63 -4.64
CA GLU A 35 -0.59 -19.09 -4.79
C GLU A 35 -0.51 -19.54 -6.26
N GLN A 36 -1.01 -18.74 -7.20
CA GLN A 36 -0.95 -19.01 -8.64
C GLN A 36 0.38 -18.58 -9.28
N GLY A 37 1.29 -17.99 -8.51
CA GLY A 37 2.57 -17.48 -8.99
C GLY A 37 2.50 -16.11 -9.66
N ARG A 38 1.34 -15.42 -9.59
CA ARG A 38 1.18 -14.05 -10.09
C ARG A 38 1.74 -13.07 -9.06
N TYR A 39 2.19 -11.92 -9.54
CA TYR A 39 2.73 -10.84 -8.72
C TYR A 39 1.76 -9.68 -8.66
N TRP A 40 1.48 -9.28 -7.43
CA TRP A 40 0.55 -8.22 -7.09
C TRP A 40 1.30 -7.03 -6.52
N ARG A 41 0.80 -5.83 -6.81
CA ARG A 41 1.18 -4.58 -6.16
C ARG A 41 0.05 -4.19 -5.23
N VAL A 42 0.36 -4.02 -3.96
CA VAL A 42 -0.55 -3.45 -2.95
C VAL A 42 -0.01 -2.10 -2.54
N CYS A 43 -0.82 -1.05 -2.73
CA CYS A 43 -0.47 0.32 -2.38
C CYS A 43 -1.46 0.84 -1.33
N PRO A 44 -1.11 0.80 -0.03
CA PRO A 44 -1.99 1.31 1.03
C PRO A 44 -2.38 2.79 0.85
N GLU A 45 -1.48 3.62 0.31
CA GLU A 45 -1.78 5.04 0.10
C GLU A 45 -2.79 5.29 -1.04
N ALA A 46 -2.68 4.51 -2.13
CA ALA A 46 -3.58 4.56 -3.29
C ALA A 46 -4.81 3.65 -3.14
N LEU A 47 -4.96 2.95 -2.02
CA LEU A 47 -6.05 2.00 -1.74
C LEU A 47 -6.24 0.95 -2.85
N SER A 48 -5.14 0.50 -3.46
CA SER A 48 -5.16 -0.41 -4.62
C SER A 48 -4.44 -1.74 -4.36
N CYS A 49 -4.93 -2.79 -5.03
CA CYS A 49 -4.36 -4.14 -5.01
C CYS A 49 -4.54 -4.77 -6.40
N GLU A 50 -3.46 -4.79 -7.19
CA GLU A 50 -3.52 -5.07 -8.62
C GLU A 50 -2.47 -6.09 -9.05
N VAL A 51 -2.79 -6.92 -10.04
CA VAL A 51 -1.80 -7.82 -10.65
C VAL A 51 -0.88 -7.02 -11.58
N ILE A 52 0.42 -7.03 -11.30
CA ILE A 52 1.44 -6.33 -12.11
C ILE A 52 2.21 -7.28 -13.03
N ALA A 53 2.25 -8.58 -12.72
CA ALA A 53 2.89 -9.57 -13.58
C ALA A 53 2.31 -10.97 -13.38
N GLN A 54 2.23 -11.75 -14.47
CA GLN A 54 1.78 -13.15 -14.42
C GLN A 54 2.93 -14.13 -14.16
N THR A 55 4.17 -13.72 -14.45
CA THR A 55 5.36 -14.55 -14.30
C THR A 55 6.52 -13.72 -13.75
N ARG A 56 7.60 -14.41 -13.36
CA ARG A 56 8.81 -13.75 -12.84
C ARG A 56 9.48 -12.89 -13.91
N GLU A 57 9.54 -13.38 -15.14
CA GLU A 57 10.15 -12.67 -16.27
C GLU A 57 9.38 -11.38 -16.57
N ALA A 58 8.04 -11.41 -16.49
CA ALA A 58 7.22 -10.22 -16.64
C ALA A 58 7.46 -9.21 -15.49
N LEU A 59 7.64 -9.69 -14.26
CA LEU A 59 8.01 -8.82 -13.13
C LEU A 59 9.38 -8.18 -13.33
N ASP A 60 10.35 -8.92 -13.87
CA ASP A 60 11.69 -8.38 -14.16
C ASP A 60 11.64 -7.25 -15.20
N GLU A 61 10.70 -7.30 -16.16
CA GLU A 61 10.46 -6.18 -17.09
C GLU A 61 9.80 -4.98 -16.41
N VAL A 62 8.79 -5.20 -15.56
CA VAL A 62 8.18 -4.13 -14.73
C VAL A 62 9.24 -3.45 -13.85
N SER A 63 10.19 -4.22 -13.33
CA SER A 63 11.28 -3.73 -12.47
C SER A 63 12.32 -2.87 -13.21
N LYS A 64 12.24 -2.75 -14.54
CA LYS A 64 13.08 -1.86 -15.36
C LYS A 64 12.39 -0.55 -15.70
N ASP A 65 11.07 -0.48 -15.58
CA ASP A 65 10.28 0.70 -15.90
C ASP A 65 10.51 1.81 -14.85
N GLN A 66 11.15 2.89 -15.27
CA GLN A 66 11.49 4.01 -14.40
C GLN A 66 10.26 4.77 -13.89
N VAL A 67 9.18 4.80 -14.67
CA VAL A 67 7.92 5.45 -14.25
C VAL A 67 7.29 4.63 -13.14
N PHE A 68 7.23 3.30 -13.33
CA PHE A 68 6.75 2.39 -12.30
C PHE A 68 7.59 2.49 -11.02
N LEU A 69 8.92 2.48 -11.13
CA LEU A 69 9.81 2.56 -9.96
C LEU A 69 9.68 3.89 -9.21
N HIS A 70 9.50 5.00 -9.93
CA HIS A 70 9.32 6.32 -9.31
C HIS A 70 8.04 6.35 -8.45
N ASP A 71 6.94 5.85 -9.00
CA ASP A 71 5.65 5.73 -8.32
C ASP A 71 5.68 4.69 -7.19
N TRP A 72 6.41 3.60 -7.38
CA TRP A 72 6.57 2.52 -6.40
C TRP A 72 7.28 2.98 -5.11
N TYR A 73 8.41 3.68 -5.25
CA TYR A 73 9.25 4.06 -4.11
C TYR A 73 8.79 5.33 -3.41
N LEU A 74 8.10 6.25 -4.11
CA LEU A 74 7.77 7.59 -3.60
C LEU A 74 9.00 8.30 -2.98
N GLN A 75 10.18 8.12 -3.57
CA GLN A 75 11.46 8.51 -2.98
C GLN A 75 11.50 9.97 -2.49
N PRO A 76 11.00 10.97 -3.24
CA PRO A 76 11.01 12.35 -2.76
C PRO A 76 10.20 12.58 -1.47
N MET A 77 9.18 11.76 -1.22
CA MET A 77 8.39 11.82 0.01
C MET A 77 9.07 11.05 1.14
N VAL A 78 9.75 9.93 0.82
CA VAL A 78 10.57 9.19 1.79
C VAL A 78 11.67 10.08 2.35
N ASP A 79 12.37 10.82 1.48
CA ASP A 79 13.45 11.72 1.88
C ASP A 79 12.94 12.81 2.85
N GLN A 80 11.80 13.43 2.53
CA GLN A 80 11.16 14.42 3.41
C GLN A 80 10.68 13.81 4.74
N ALA A 81 10.14 12.59 4.70
CA ALA A 81 9.66 11.90 5.87
C ALA A 81 10.80 11.51 6.82
N GLU A 82 11.92 11.04 6.28
CA GLU A 82 13.10 10.72 7.09
C GLU A 82 13.72 11.98 7.70
N GLU A 83 13.77 13.09 6.96
CA GLU A 83 14.26 14.38 7.49
C GLU A 83 13.39 14.90 8.64
N MET A 84 12.06 14.82 8.51
CA MET A 84 11.12 15.40 9.47
C MET A 84 10.80 14.47 10.66
N LEU A 85 10.64 13.17 10.41
CA LEU A 85 10.15 12.19 11.38
C LEU A 85 11.26 11.29 11.93
N GLY A 86 12.44 11.29 11.29
CA GLY A 86 13.53 10.36 11.57
C GLY A 86 13.29 8.98 10.93
N PRO A 87 14.29 8.08 11.00
CA PRO A 87 14.21 6.77 10.38
C PRO A 87 13.11 5.89 11.00
N LEU A 88 12.61 4.95 10.20
CA LEU A 88 11.63 3.95 10.62
C LEU A 88 12.26 2.93 11.57
N ALA A 89 11.54 2.59 12.65
CA ALA A 89 11.87 1.41 13.44
C ALA A 89 11.45 0.12 12.71
N GLN A 90 11.90 -1.03 13.20
CA GLN A 90 11.51 -2.31 12.63
C GLN A 90 9.99 -2.50 12.69
N GLY A 91 9.37 -2.75 11.53
CA GLY A 91 7.92 -2.93 11.40
C GLY A 91 7.13 -1.64 11.19
N GLU A 92 7.78 -0.47 11.24
CA GLU A 92 7.13 0.80 10.92
C GLU A 92 7.20 1.14 9.44
N VAL A 93 6.24 1.93 8.99
CA VAL A 93 6.16 2.55 7.66
C VAL A 93 5.73 4.01 7.79
N TYR A 94 6.01 4.80 6.77
CA TYR A 94 5.37 6.10 6.57
C TYR A 94 3.96 5.92 6.00
N HIS A 95 3.03 6.77 6.43
CA HIS A 95 1.63 6.68 6.07
C HIS A 95 1.02 8.07 5.97
N PHE A 96 0.20 8.30 4.94
CA PHE A 96 -0.62 9.50 4.84
C PHE A 96 -1.81 9.40 5.80
N VAL A 97 -1.93 10.35 6.73
CA VAL A 97 -3.00 10.41 7.74
C VAL A 97 -4.37 10.46 7.06
N ILE A 98 -4.50 11.31 6.04
CA ILE A 98 -5.63 11.28 5.11
C ILE A 98 -5.10 10.68 3.81
N SER A 99 -5.64 9.53 3.39
CA SER A 99 -5.28 8.92 2.11
C SER A 99 -5.52 9.91 0.96
N PRO A 100 -4.60 10.00 -0.02
CA PRO A 100 -4.80 10.80 -1.22
C PRO A 100 -6.10 10.50 -1.97
N VAL A 101 -6.58 9.24 -1.95
CA VAL A 101 -7.86 8.83 -2.54
C VAL A 101 -9.04 9.55 -1.89
N LEU A 102 -8.93 9.91 -0.61
CA LEU A 102 -9.94 10.66 0.13
C LEU A 102 -9.72 12.18 0.09
N GLY A 103 -8.84 12.66 -0.79
CA GLY A 103 -8.50 14.09 -0.91
C GLY A 103 -7.40 14.55 0.04
N GLY A 104 -6.63 13.63 0.63
CA GLY A 104 -5.42 13.98 1.37
C GLY A 104 -4.34 14.56 0.47
N GLU A 105 -3.56 15.51 0.99
CA GLU A 105 -2.47 16.12 0.24
C GLU A 105 -1.19 15.26 0.31
N TYR A 106 -0.44 15.24 -0.80
CA TYR A 106 0.93 14.74 -0.85
C TYR A 106 1.88 15.76 -0.20
N ALA A 107 1.73 15.95 1.10
CA ALA A 107 2.45 16.91 1.89
C ALA A 107 2.98 16.26 3.17
N ILE A 108 4.19 16.62 3.60
CA ILE A 108 4.86 15.99 4.74
C ILE A 108 4.06 16.17 6.05
N GLU A 109 3.29 17.24 6.16
CA GLU A 109 2.38 17.53 7.28
C GLU A 109 1.29 16.46 7.42
N ASN A 110 0.94 15.79 6.32
CA ASN A 110 -0.01 14.69 6.24
C ASN A 110 0.65 13.31 6.44
N VAL A 111 1.96 13.22 6.74
CA VAL A 111 2.66 11.93 6.88
C VAL A 111 3.01 11.62 8.34
N ARG A 112 2.78 10.38 8.78
CA ARG A 112 3.18 9.88 10.11
C ARG A 112 3.84 8.50 9.98
N ARG A 113 4.50 8.05 11.04
CA ARG A 113 4.95 6.67 11.20
C ARG A 113 3.81 5.83 11.79
N LEU A 114 3.65 4.61 11.31
CA LEU A 114 2.62 3.67 11.75
C LEU A 114 3.16 2.23 11.65
N ASP A 115 2.61 1.31 12.44
CA ASP A 115 2.86 -0.12 12.27
C ASP A 115 2.35 -0.60 10.90
N HIS A 116 3.15 -1.40 10.19
CA HIS A 116 2.82 -1.83 8.83
C HIS A 116 1.61 -2.77 8.78
N VAL A 117 1.45 -3.64 9.78
CA VAL A 117 0.30 -4.55 9.85
C VAL A 117 -0.98 -3.77 10.12
N GLU A 118 -0.93 -2.77 11.02
CA GLU A 118 -2.06 -1.85 11.25
C GLU A 118 -2.43 -1.08 9.97
N GLN A 119 -1.44 -0.54 9.27
CA GLN A 119 -1.64 0.16 7.99
C GLN A 119 -2.35 -0.73 6.96
N LEU A 120 -1.86 -1.96 6.76
CA LEU A 120 -2.42 -2.89 5.79
C LEU A 120 -3.87 -3.24 6.12
N ARG A 121 -4.20 -3.43 7.39
CA ARG A 121 -5.57 -3.73 7.81
C ARG A 121 -6.51 -2.58 7.52
N PHE A 122 -6.15 -1.40 8.03
CA PHE A 122 -6.97 -0.20 7.89
C PHE A 122 -7.20 0.15 6.42
N CYS A 123 -6.14 0.21 5.62
CA CYS A 123 -6.24 0.54 4.20
C CYS A 123 -7.00 -0.55 3.42
N GLY A 124 -6.85 -1.83 3.76
CA GLY A 124 -7.57 -2.92 3.10
C GLY A 124 -9.07 -2.87 3.35
N ASP A 125 -9.47 -2.62 4.60
CA ASP A 125 -10.88 -2.44 4.98
C ASP A 125 -11.45 -1.18 4.31
N LEU A 126 -10.72 -0.05 4.35
CA LEU A 126 -11.13 1.19 3.71
C LEU A 126 -11.29 1.03 2.19
N ALA A 127 -10.32 0.40 1.52
CA ALA A 127 -10.38 0.11 0.08
C ALA A 127 -11.60 -0.74 -0.26
N ARG A 128 -11.92 -1.75 0.55
CA ARG A 128 -13.11 -2.59 0.37
C ARG A 128 -14.41 -1.81 0.51
N GLU A 129 -14.47 -0.86 1.44
CA GLU A 129 -15.68 -0.06 1.69
C GLU A 129 -15.96 0.94 0.56
N ILE A 130 -14.92 1.46 -0.09
CA ILE A 130 -15.08 2.50 -1.12
C ILE A 130 -14.99 2.01 -2.56
N LYS A 131 -14.62 0.74 -2.80
CA LYS A 131 -14.34 0.17 -4.14
C LYS A 131 -15.43 0.37 -5.20
N ASP A 132 -16.69 0.51 -4.77
CA ASP A 132 -17.85 0.63 -5.67
C ASP A 132 -18.36 2.07 -5.77
N LEU A 133 -17.68 3.02 -5.11
CA LEU A 133 -18.01 4.45 -5.19
C LEU A 133 -17.42 5.06 -6.46
N PRO A 134 -18.17 5.92 -7.16
CA PRO A 134 -17.62 6.69 -8.27
C PRO A 134 -16.70 7.80 -7.76
N ASP A 135 -15.79 8.25 -8.62
CA ASP A 135 -14.97 9.43 -8.36
C ASP A 135 -15.83 10.64 -7.99
N GLY A 136 -15.40 11.38 -6.96
CA GLY A 136 -16.12 12.54 -6.43
C GLY A 136 -17.27 12.20 -5.48
N ALA A 137 -17.49 10.93 -5.15
CA ALA A 137 -18.44 10.54 -4.10
C ALA A 137 -18.05 11.17 -2.75
N GLN A 138 -19.06 11.58 -1.97
CA GLN A 138 -18.85 12.08 -0.61
C GLN A 138 -18.82 10.92 0.38
N VAL A 139 -17.74 10.84 1.15
CA VAL A 139 -17.58 9.84 2.22
C VAL A 139 -17.64 10.49 3.59
N LYS A 140 -18.08 9.72 4.59
CA LYS A 140 -18.01 10.10 6.01
C LYS A 140 -17.39 8.97 6.81
N LEU A 141 -16.17 9.17 7.29
CA LEU A 141 -15.51 8.25 8.21
C LEU A 141 -16.24 8.27 9.57
N ARG A 142 -16.52 7.07 10.09
CA ARG A 142 -17.09 6.89 11.43
C ARG A 142 -16.24 5.86 12.15
N ILE A 143 -15.76 6.23 13.33
CA ILE A 143 -15.11 5.28 14.24
C ILE A 143 -16.25 4.58 14.99
N VAL A 144 -16.25 3.25 14.94
CA VAL A 144 -17.24 2.39 15.57
C VAL A 144 -16.52 1.43 16.53
N ASP A 145 -17.11 1.21 17.70
CA ASP A 145 -16.58 0.34 18.76
C ASP A 145 -16.87 -1.16 18.49
#